data_AF-X0VRV5-F1
#
_entry.id   AF-X0VRV5-F1
#
_cell.length_a   1.000
_cell.length_b   1.000
_cell.length_c   1.000
_cell.angle_alpha   90.00
_cell.angle_beta   90.00
_cell.angle_gamma   90.00
#
_symmetry.space_group_name_H-M   'P 1'
#
loop_
_entity.id
_entity.type
_entity.pdbx_description
1 polymer ?
#
loop_
_entity_poly.entity_id
_entity_poly.type
_entity_poly.pdbx_seq_one_letter_code
_entity_poly.pdbx_strand_id
1 'polypeptide(L)'
;MEEGESFTGHFKLDMGRQGNFIFAFISILLGYYGIISNLIMFDIYGNQIPYTDPELFDRTLLIWSFLTYVKTLFLPPTLLFFVCFIITYKEDIPHYGIKASIWFVPIIICIGISWYWIMFGLSILPLQHLFGNWKGYLNMFILLLINLSGAISGFMFKKIVLLRKQQKDQELDKTK
;
A
#
# COMPACT_ATOMS: atom_id res chain seq x y z
N MET A 1 -52.18 -0.34 -14.39
CA MET A 1 -51.50 -0.86 -13.19
C MET A 1 -50.10 -1.24 -13.65
N GLU A 2 -49.11 -0.45 -13.26
CA GLU A 2 -47.71 -0.62 -13.67
C GLU A 2 -47.13 -1.86 -12.98
N GLU A 3 -46.55 -2.75 -13.77
CA GLU A 3 -45.80 -3.91 -13.30
C GLU A 3 -44.46 -3.43 -12.72
N GLY A 4 -44.26 -3.66 -11.43
CA GLY A 4 -42.98 -3.40 -10.77
C GLY A 4 -41.94 -4.43 -11.20
N GLU A 5 -40.96 -4.00 -11.99
CA GLU A 5 -39.75 -4.78 -12.26
C GLU A 5 -38.97 -4.99 -10.95
N SER A 6 -38.91 -6.25 -10.50
CA SER A 6 -38.03 -6.63 -9.39
C SER A 6 -36.59 -6.75 -9.90
N PHE A 7 -35.77 -5.74 -9.60
CA PHE A 7 -34.33 -5.77 -9.83
C PHE A 7 -33.69 -6.76 -8.85
N THR A 8 -33.66 -8.05 -9.18
CA THR A 8 -32.83 -9.05 -8.50
C THR A 8 -31.38 -8.92 -8.97
N GLY A 9 -30.70 -7.89 -8.47
CA GLY A 9 -29.27 -7.71 -8.65
C GLY A 9 -28.49 -8.81 -7.92
N HIS A 10 -28.09 -9.86 -8.63
CA HIS A 10 -27.19 -10.87 -8.10
C HIS A 10 -25.79 -10.26 -7.87
N PHE A 11 -25.50 -9.84 -6.63
CA PHE A 11 -24.14 -9.46 -6.20
C PHE A 11 -23.22 -10.69 -6.26
N LYS A 12 -22.52 -10.89 -7.38
CA LYS A 12 -21.41 -11.83 -7.46
C LYS A 12 -20.20 -11.22 -6.77
N LEU A 13 -19.93 -11.72 -5.57
CA LEU A 13 -18.85 -11.28 -4.70
C LEU A 13 -17.58 -12.03 -5.12
N ASP A 14 -16.67 -11.34 -5.81
CA ASP A 14 -15.44 -11.93 -6.34
C ASP A 14 -14.38 -12.08 -5.24
N MET A 15 -14.46 -13.19 -4.52
CA MET A 15 -13.64 -13.50 -3.33
C MET A 15 -12.13 -13.44 -3.60
N GLY A 16 -11.68 -13.81 -4.80
CA GLY A 16 -10.26 -13.75 -5.16
C GLY A 16 -9.71 -12.33 -5.21
N ARG A 17 -10.49 -11.39 -5.77
CA ARG A 17 -10.12 -9.98 -5.87
C ARG A 17 -10.18 -9.28 -4.51
N GLN A 18 -11.22 -9.55 -3.71
CA GLN A 18 -11.35 -8.98 -2.37
C GLN A 18 -10.27 -9.48 -1.41
N GLY A 19 -9.88 -10.75 -1.50
CA GLY A 19 -8.80 -11.33 -0.70
C GLY A 19 -7.47 -10.63 -0.91
N ASN A 20 -7.13 -10.27 -2.16
CA ASN A 20 -5.90 -9.52 -2.46
C ASN A 20 -5.91 -8.12 -1.83
N PHE A 21 -7.06 -7.44 -1.83
CA PHE A 21 -7.20 -6.12 -1.23
C PHE A 21 -7.08 -6.16 0.31
N ILE A 22 -7.72 -7.15 0.95
CA ILE A 22 -7.59 -7.37 2.40
C ILE A 22 -6.15 -7.69 2.77
N PHE A 23 -5.48 -8.59 2.02
CA PHE A 23 -4.08 -8.91 2.23
C PHE A 23 -3.18 -7.68 2.13
N ALA A 24 -3.40 -6.84 1.13
CA ALA A 24 -2.69 -5.59 0.95
C ALA A 24 -2.91 -4.63 2.12
N PHE A 25 -4.15 -4.50 2.59
CA PHE A 25 -4.50 -3.67 3.74
C PHE A 25 -3.77 -4.13 5.01
N ILE A 26 -3.80 -5.44 5.31
CA ILE A 26 -3.09 -6.03 6.46
C ILE A 26 -1.58 -5.81 6.33
N SER A 27 -1.03 -5.99 5.13
CA SER A 27 0.41 -5.81 4.87
C SER A 27 0.84 -4.36 5.10
N ILE A 28 0.01 -3.37 4.74
CA ILE A 28 0.29 -1.96 5.06
C ILE A 28 0.17 -1.70 6.55
N LEU A 29 -0.91 -2.16 7.18
CA LEU A 29 -1.17 -1.88 8.58
C LEU A 29 -0.08 -2.48 9.48
N LEU A 30 0.16 -3.78 9.36
CA LEU A 30 1.10 -4.51 10.22
C LEU A 30 2.54 -4.45 9.71
N GLY A 31 2.74 -4.55 8.40
CA GLY A 31 4.07 -4.48 7.80
C GLY A 31 4.56 -3.04 7.80
N TYR A 32 3.98 -2.21 6.93
CA TYR A 32 4.47 -0.85 6.70
C TYR A 32 4.42 0.02 7.98
N TYR A 33 3.24 0.19 8.57
CA TYR A 33 3.09 1.03 9.78
C TYR A 33 3.60 0.35 11.04
N GLY A 34 3.57 -0.98 11.13
CA GLY A 34 4.15 -1.70 12.27
C GLY A 34 5.67 -1.52 12.36
N ILE A 35 6.40 -1.61 11.24
CA ILE A 35 7.86 -1.34 11.22
C ILE A 35 8.15 0.10 11.65
N ILE A 36 7.40 1.07 11.13
CA ILE A 36 7.59 2.49 11.47
C ILE A 36 7.28 2.73 12.95
N SER A 37 6.21 2.13 13.47
CA SER A 37 5.82 2.27 14.88
C SER A 37 6.87 1.67 15.80
N ASN A 38 7.46 0.54 15.44
CA ASN A 38 8.54 -0.08 16.20
C ASN A 38 9.74 0.88 16.34
N LEU A 39 10.07 1.62 15.27
CA LEU A 39 11.16 2.60 15.28
C LEU A 39 10.86 3.84 16.14
N ILE A 40 9.58 4.18 16.34
CA ILE A 40 9.16 5.28 17.23
C ILE A 40 9.16 4.84 18.69
N MET A 41 8.83 3.57 18.94
CA MET A 41 8.62 3.05 20.29
C MET A 41 9.89 2.45 20.91
N PHE A 42 10.83 1.95 20.11
CA PHE A 42 12.00 1.22 20.61
C PHE A 42 13.31 1.77 20.04
N ASP A 43 14.34 1.81 20.89
CA ASP A 43 15.70 2.15 20.48
C ASP A 43 16.41 0.99 19.77
N ILE A 44 17.66 1.22 19.34
CA ILE A 44 18.50 0.19 18.68
C ILE A 44 18.86 -0.99 19.59
N TYR A 45 18.72 -0.85 20.90
CA TYR A 45 18.98 -1.87 21.91
C TYR A 45 17.70 -2.59 22.36
N GLY A 46 16.54 -2.21 21.80
CA GLY A 46 15.23 -2.78 22.13
C GLY A 46 14.59 -2.19 23.40
N ASN A 47 15.13 -1.11 23.95
CA ASN A 47 14.51 -0.41 25.08
C ASN A 47 13.38 0.49 24.58
N GLN A 48 12.29 0.53 25.34
CA GLN A 48 11.19 1.41 25.02
C GLN A 48 11.60 2.88 25.24
N ILE A 49 11.38 3.70 24.22
CA ILE A 49 11.60 5.15 24.28
C ILE A 49 10.51 5.77 25.17
N PRO A 50 10.87 6.54 26.22
CA PRO A 50 9.89 7.18 27.08
C PRO A 50 9.08 8.23 26.29
N TYR A 51 7.76 8.14 26.37
CA TYR A 51 6.82 9.06 25.71
C TYR A 51 6.96 10.53 26.14
N THR A 52 7.60 10.77 27.28
CA THR A 52 7.83 12.08 27.85
C THR A 52 9.03 12.80 27.24
N ASP A 53 9.87 12.11 26.47
CA ASP A 53 11.07 12.68 25.87
C ASP A 53 10.81 13.07 24.40
N PRO A 54 10.55 14.35 24.10
CA PRO A 54 10.24 14.80 22.75
C PRO A 54 11.45 14.75 21.79
N GLU A 55 12.68 14.62 22.29
CA GLU A 55 13.86 14.51 21.41
C GLU A 55 13.99 13.11 20.81
N LEU A 56 13.65 12.08 21.60
CA LEU A 56 13.69 10.68 21.16
C LEU A 56 12.37 10.23 20.55
N PHE A 57 11.23 10.78 21.02
CA PHE A 57 9.90 10.36 20.63
C PHE A 57 9.28 11.27 19.55
N ASP A 58 9.66 11.04 18.29
CA ASP A 58 9.15 11.80 17.15
C ASP A 58 7.91 11.15 16.50
N ARG A 59 6.73 11.64 16.85
CA ARG A 59 5.43 11.21 16.30
C ARG A 59 5.25 11.56 14.82
N THR A 60 6.02 12.52 14.30
CA THR A 60 5.89 12.94 12.90
C THR A 60 6.34 11.86 11.93
N LEU A 61 7.14 10.89 12.39
CA LEU A 61 7.62 9.75 11.60
C LEU A 61 6.49 8.86 11.04
N LEU A 62 5.34 8.76 11.72
CA LEU A 62 4.17 8.05 11.17
C LEU A 62 3.57 8.76 9.95
N ILE A 63 3.67 10.09 9.90
CA ILE A 63 3.11 10.91 8.83
C ILE A 63 4.13 11.13 7.73
N TRP A 64 5.38 11.39 8.09
CA TRP A 64 6.53 11.57 7.20
C TRP A 64 7.38 10.31 7.17
N SER A 65 6.73 9.21 6.78
CA SER A 65 7.34 7.88 6.75
C SER A 65 8.65 7.80 5.96
N PHE A 66 8.86 8.65 4.96
CA PHE A 66 10.12 8.70 4.21
C PHE A 66 11.36 8.97 5.08
N LEU A 67 11.22 9.65 6.23
CA LEU A 67 12.32 9.91 7.16
C LEU A 67 12.84 8.62 7.82
N THR A 68 12.03 7.57 7.84
CA THR A 68 12.39 6.26 8.41
C THR A 68 13.07 5.33 7.42
N TYR A 69 13.04 5.63 6.11
CA TYR A 69 13.44 4.67 5.10
C TYR A 69 14.92 4.30 5.19
N VAL A 70 15.81 5.27 5.39
CA VAL A 70 17.24 4.98 5.54
C VAL A 70 17.50 4.17 6.82
N LYS A 71 16.85 4.53 7.93
CA LYS A 71 17.02 3.86 9.23
C LYS A 71 16.52 2.42 9.22
N THR A 72 15.53 2.12 8.38
CA THR A 72 14.91 0.79 8.24
C THR A 72 15.45 0.01 7.05
N LEU A 73 16.59 0.42 6.47
CA LEU A 73 17.18 -0.21 5.27
C LEU A 73 16.19 -0.34 4.10
N PHE A 74 15.34 0.67 3.93
CA PHE A 74 14.28 0.74 2.92
C PHE A 74 13.28 -0.42 2.98
N LEU A 75 13.12 -1.07 4.14
CA LEU A 75 12.22 -2.22 4.29
C LEU A 75 10.74 -1.83 4.13
N PRO A 76 10.21 -0.76 4.77
CA PRO A 76 8.85 -0.30 4.53
C PRO A 76 8.53 0.04 3.06
N PRO A 77 9.31 0.88 2.34
CA PRO A 77 9.00 1.18 0.94
C PRO A 77 9.14 -0.04 0.03
N THR A 78 10.06 -0.96 0.33
CA THR A 78 10.18 -2.24 -0.39
C THR A 78 8.94 -3.11 -0.20
N LEU A 79 8.38 -3.16 1.01
CA LEU A 79 7.13 -3.88 1.27
C LEU A 79 5.96 -3.28 0.49
N LEU A 80 5.82 -1.95 0.48
CA LEU A 80 4.81 -1.26 -0.33
C LEU A 80 4.96 -1.56 -1.84
N PHE A 81 6.20 -1.55 -2.32
CA PHE A 81 6.52 -1.91 -3.69
C PHE A 81 6.01 -3.31 -4.03
N PHE A 82 6.31 -4.31 -3.19
CA PHE A 82 5.88 -5.69 -3.41
C PHE A 82 4.36 -5.88 -3.30
N VAL A 83 3.71 -5.18 -2.37
CA VAL A 83 2.24 -5.21 -2.26
C VAL A 83 1.61 -4.70 -3.55
N CYS A 84 2.03 -3.54 -4.06
CA CYS A 84 1.52 -2.99 -5.32
C CYS A 84 1.86 -3.86 -6.53
N PHE A 85 3.05 -4.47 -6.53
CA PHE A 85 3.48 -5.43 -7.55
C PHE A 85 2.55 -6.65 -7.60
N ILE A 86 2.27 -7.28 -6.45
CA ILE A 86 1.44 -8.49 -6.36
C ILE A 86 0.00 -8.19 -6.77
N ILE A 87 -0.57 -7.07 -6.31
CA ILE A 87 -1.93 -6.66 -6.70
C ILE A 87 -2.00 -6.51 -8.21
N THR A 88 -1.06 -5.77 -8.82
CA THR A 88 -1.07 -5.52 -10.27
C THR A 88 -0.80 -6.78 -11.09
N TYR A 89 0.06 -7.67 -10.59
CA TYR A 89 0.36 -8.95 -11.24
C TYR A 89 -0.85 -9.89 -11.24
N LYS A 90 -1.59 -9.95 -10.13
CA LYS A 90 -2.77 -10.81 -9.99
C LYS A 90 -4.04 -10.25 -10.65
N GLU A 91 -4.10 -8.94 -10.87
CA GLU A 91 -5.27 -8.32 -11.51
C GLU A 91 -5.41 -8.78 -12.97
N ASP A 92 -6.60 -9.17 -13.41
CA ASP A 92 -6.83 -9.68 -14.78
C ASP A 92 -6.47 -8.64 -15.84
N ILE A 93 -6.93 -7.41 -15.64
CA ILE A 93 -6.68 -6.29 -16.55
C ILE A 93 -5.65 -5.34 -15.91
N PRO A 94 -4.41 -5.27 -16.44
CA PRO A 94 -3.31 -4.59 -15.76
C PRO A 94 -3.49 -3.07 -15.61
N HIS A 95 -4.23 -2.42 -16.51
CA HIS A 95 -4.55 -1.00 -16.38
C HIS A 95 -5.37 -0.69 -15.12
N TYR A 96 -6.19 -1.65 -14.65
CA TYR A 96 -6.90 -1.49 -13.38
C TYR A 96 -5.95 -1.57 -12.20
N GLY A 97 -4.91 -2.40 -12.26
CA GLY A 97 -3.85 -2.45 -11.24
C GLY A 97 -3.11 -1.12 -11.08
N ILE A 98 -2.79 -0.44 -12.19
CA ILE A 98 -2.17 0.90 -12.15
C ILE A 98 -3.13 1.96 -11.60
N LYS A 99 -4.42 1.92 -11.98
CA LYS A 99 -5.42 2.83 -11.38
C LYS A 99 -5.58 2.56 -9.88
N ALA A 100 -5.59 1.29 -9.48
CA ALA A 100 -5.69 0.89 -8.09
C ALA A 100 -4.49 1.38 -7.28
N SER A 101 -3.26 1.33 -7.80
CA SER A 101 -2.07 1.81 -7.09
C SER A 101 -2.07 3.32 -6.83
N ILE A 102 -2.63 4.12 -7.74
CA ILE A 102 -2.86 5.56 -7.54
C ILE A 102 -3.89 5.78 -6.42
N TRP A 103 -5.01 5.06 -6.46
CA TRP A 103 -6.04 5.11 -5.41
C TRP A 103 -5.55 4.55 -4.07
N PHE A 104 -4.50 3.75 -4.06
CA PHE A 104 -3.93 3.19 -2.85
C PHE A 104 -3.17 4.22 -2.02
N VAL A 105 -2.64 5.28 -2.63
CA VAL A 105 -1.92 6.35 -1.92
C VAL A 105 -2.82 7.05 -0.88
N PRO A 106 -4.01 7.59 -1.23
CA PRO A 106 -4.88 8.20 -0.23
C PRO A 106 -5.36 7.19 0.83
N ILE A 107 -5.52 5.91 0.47
CA ILE A 107 -5.86 4.85 1.43
C ILE A 107 -4.74 4.66 2.45
N ILE A 108 -3.48 4.55 2.01
CA ILE A 108 -2.31 4.45 2.90
C ILE A 108 -2.27 5.66 3.84
N ILE A 109 -2.47 6.87 3.32
CA ILE A 109 -2.51 8.09 4.13
C ILE A 109 -3.60 8.02 5.20
N CYS A 110 -4.83 7.64 4.83
CA CYS A 110 -5.95 7.48 5.77
C CYS A 110 -5.67 6.42 6.84
N ILE A 111 -4.99 5.32 6.46
CA ILE A 111 -4.53 4.30 7.41
C ILE A 111 -3.51 4.90 8.36
N GLY A 112 -2.55 5.68 7.87
CA GLY A 112 -1.55 6.35 8.72
C GLY A 112 -2.15 7.33 9.71
N ILE A 113 -3.15 8.12 9.30
CA ILE A 113 -3.90 9.01 10.20
C ILE A 113 -4.66 8.19 11.25
N SER A 114 -5.37 7.15 10.82
CA SER A 114 -6.09 6.26 11.74
C SER A 114 -5.15 5.61 12.74
N TRP A 115 -3.97 5.16 12.28
CA TRP A 115 -2.95 4.53 13.11
C TRP A 115 -2.35 5.51 14.13
N TYR A 116 -2.07 6.75 13.70
CA TYR A 116 -1.67 7.83 14.59
C TYR A 116 -2.70 8.03 15.71
N TRP A 117 -4.00 8.05 15.39
CA TRP A 117 -5.05 8.21 16.39
C TRP A 117 -5.15 7.03 17.36
N ILE A 118 -4.93 5.81 16.87
CA ILE A 118 -4.89 4.62 17.73
C ILE A 118 -3.71 4.70 18.72
N MET A 119 -2.54 5.15 18.27
CA MET A 119 -1.35 5.20 19.12
C MET A 119 -1.32 6.39 20.08
N PHE A 120 -1.74 7.58 19.63
CA PHE A 120 -1.51 8.84 20.34
C PHE A 120 -2.80 9.60 20.70
N GLY A 121 -3.96 9.05 20.35
CA GLY A 121 -5.27 9.65 20.57
C GLY A 121 -5.74 10.57 19.43
N LEU A 122 -7.03 10.90 19.47
CA LEU A 122 -7.67 11.76 18.48
C LEU A 122 -7.10 13.18 18.55
N SER A 123 -6.48 13.63 17.46
CA SER A 123 -5.97 15.00 17.34
C SER A 123 -5.94 15.48 15.88
N ILE A 124 -5.88 16.80 15.69
CA ILE A 124 -5.78 17.44 14.37
C ILE A 124 -4.34 17.46 13.81
N LEU A 125 -3.36 17.21 14.67
CA LEU A 125 -1.92 17.21 14.35
C LEU A 125 -1.55 16.40 13.09
N PRO A 126 -2.00 15.15 12.88
CA PRO A 126 -1.63 14.39 11.69
C PRO A 126 -2.09 15.06 10.40
N LEU A 127 -3.27 15.70 10.38
CA LEU A 127 -3.76 16.45 9.23
C LEU A 127 -2.93 17.73 9.01
N GLN A 128 -2.57 18.42 10.08
CA GLN A 128 -1.69 19.60 10.00
C GLN A 128 -0.29 19.25 9.49
N HIS A 129 0.30 18.12 9.90
CA HIS A 129 1.60 17.66 9.40
C HIS A 129 1.55 17.20 7.95
N LEU A 130 0.39 16.71 7.50
CA LEU A 130 0.19 16.22 6.15
C LEU A 130 -0.03 17.36 5.13
N PHE A 131 -0.86 18.36 5.47
CA PHE A 131 -1.22 19.45 4.56
C PHE A 131 -0.59 20.80 4.89
N GLY A 132 -0.13 21.00 6.13
CA GLY A 132 0.46 22.25 6.58
C GLY A 132 1.98 22.36 6.40
N ASN A 133 2.64 21.30 5.89
CA ASN A 133 4.10 21.28 5.72
C ASN A 133 4.49 20.68 4.37
N TRP A 134 5.52 21.26 3.72
CA TRP A 134 6.07 20.76 2.46
C TRP A 134 6.52 19.30 2.54
N LYS A 135 6.98 18.85 3.72
CA LYS A 135 7.35 17.45 3.99
C LYS A 135 6.18 16.48 3.80
N GLY A 136 4.95 16.92 4.10
CA GLY A 136 3.74 16.12 3.89
C GLY A 136 3.50 15.87 2.40
N TYR A 137 3.59 16.91 1.57
CA TYR A 137 3.49 16.77 0.10
C TYR A 137 4.61 15.91 -0.49
N LEU A 138 5.85 16.07 0.01
CA LEU A 138 6.96 15.21 -0.40
C LEU A 138 6.69 13.73 -0.07
N ASN A 139 6.14 13.44 1.12
CA ASN A 139 5.77 12.09 1.50
C ASN A 139 4.70 11.51 0.56
N MET A 140 3.67 12.27 0.20
CA MET A 140 2.65 11.84 -0.78
C MET A 140 3.27 11.51 -2.14
N PHE A 141 4.19 12.36 -2.61
CA PHE A 141 4.88 12.17 -3.87
C PHE A 141 5.75 10.89 -3.87
N ILE A 142 6.50 10.66 -2.78
CA ILE A 142 7.33 9.45 -2.62
C ILE A 142 6.45 8.19 -2.59
N LEU A 143 5.35 8.21 -1.83
CA LEU A 143 4.39 7.10 -1.78
C LEU A 143 3.82 6.79 -3.17
N LEU A 144 3.47 7.82 -3.93
CA LEU A 144 2.99 7.68 -5.30
C LEU A 144 4.04 7.01 -6.20
N LEU A 145 5.30 7.46 -6.15
CA LEU A 145 6.38 6.88 -6.93
C LEU A 145 6.63 5.40 -6.59
N ILE A 146 6.63 5.05 -5.30
CA ILE A 146 6.81 3.66 -4.86
C ILE A 146 5.67 2.80 -5.37
N ASN A 147 4.41 3.22 -5.16
CA ASN A 147 3.24 2.46 -5.59
C ASN A 147 3.18 2.29 -7.12
N LEU A 148 3.49 3.36 -7.88
CA LEU A 148 3.54 3.30 -9.34
C LEU A 148 4.68 2.40 -9.82
N SER A 149 5.88 2.49 -9.24
CA SER A 149 7.00 1.64 -9.64
C SER A 149 6.71 0.15 -9.39
N GLY A 150 6.05 -0.19 -8.27
CA GLY A 150 5.59 -1.55 -7.98
C GLY A 150 4.56 -2.04 -9.00
N ALA A 151 3.55 -1.20 -9.29
CA ALA A 151 2.50 -1.53 -10.25
C ALA A 151 3.03 -1.71 -11.68
N ILE A 152 3.87 -0.80 -12.16
CA ILE A 152 4.48 -0.88 -13.49
C ILE A 152 5.35 -2.14 -13.61
N SER A 153 6.12 -2.45 -12.57
CA SER A 153 6.94 -3.67 -12.53
C SER A 153 6.07 -4.93 -12.60
N GLY A 154 4.96 -4.97 -11.86
CA GLY A 154 4.00 -6.08 -11.89
C GLY A 154 3.37 -6.28 -13.26
N PHE A 155 3.00 -5.19 -13.92
CA PHE A 155 2.48 -5.20 -15.29
C PHE A 155 3.51 -5.75 -16.29
N MET A 156 4.75 -5.22 -16.27
CA MET A 156 5.82 -5.66 -17.16
C MET A 156 6.10 -7.15 -16.99
N PHE A 157 6.16 -7.62 -15.73
CA PHE A 157 6.39 -9.03 -15.43
C PHE A 157 5.25 -9.91 -15.96
N LYS A 158 3.99 -9.52 -15.75
CA LYS A 158 2.82 -10.25 -16.29
C LYS A 158 2.88 -10.36 -17.81
N LYS A 159 3.24 -9.27 -18.51
CA LYS A 159 3.37 -9.25 -19.97
C LYS A 159 4.43 -10.24 -20.46
N ILE A 160 5.58 -10.31 -19.79
CA ILE A 160 6.65 -11.25 -20.14
C ILE A 160 6.19 -12.71 -19.98
N VAL A 161 5.50 -13.03 -18.89
CA VAL A 161 5.00 -14.39 -18.62
C VAL A 161 3.95 -14.82 -19.66
N LEU A 162 3.03 -13.93 -20.04
CA LEU A 162 2.01 -14.21 -21.06
C LEU A 162 2.62 -14.47 -22.44
N LEU A 163 3.61 -13.65 -22.86
CA LEU A 163 4.30 -13.84 -24.14
C LEU A 163 5.01 -15.20 -24.20
N ARG A 164 5.69 -15.60 -23.12
CA ARG A 164 6.35 -16.92 -23.04
C ARG A 164 5.36 -18.08 -23.12
N LYS A 165 4.15 -17.91 -22.57
CA LYS A 165 3.11 -18.94 -22.64
C LYS A 165 2.59 -19.09 -24.08
N GLN A 166 2.30 -17.97 -24.75
CA GLN A 166 1.84 -17.97 -26.14
C GLN A 166 2.86 -18.59 -27.10
N GLN A 167 4.16 -18.34 -26.89
CA GLN A 167 5.22 -18.98 -27.69
C GLN A 167 5.22 -20.50 -27.55
N LYS A 168 5.12 -21.01 -26.31
CA LYS A 168 5.06 -22.46 -26.05
C LYS A 168 3.83 -23.10 -26.69
N ASP A 169 2.67 -22.45 -26.60
CA ASP A 169 1.43 -22.96 -27.18
C ASP A 169 1.53 -23.04 -28.72
N GLN A 170 2.16 -22.05 -29.37
CA GLN A 170 2.42 -22.07 -30.82
C GLN A 170 3.42 -23.14 -31.27
N GLU A 171 4.42 -23.48 -30.45
CA GLU A 171 5.36 -24.58 -30.74
C GLU A 171 4.68 -25.95 -30.63
N LEU A 172 3.79 -26.12 -29.66
CA LEU A 172 2.99 -27.34 -29.48
C LEU A 172 2.04 -27.59 -30.66
N ASP A 173 1.37 -26.54 -31.16
CA ASP A 173 0.47 -26.66 -32.31
C ASP A 173 1.21 -26.97 -33.62
N LYS A 174 2.48 -26.60 -33.77
CA LYS A 174 3.30 -26.96 -34.93
C LYS A 174 3.79 -28.41 -34.92
N THR A 175 3.68 -29.10 -33.78
CA THR A 175 4.20 -30.46 -33.59
C THR A 175 3.10 -31.54 -33.70
N LYS A 176 1.82 -31.12 -33.77
CA LYS A 176 0.66 -31.99 -34.03
C LYS A 176 0.31 -32.02 -35.51
#